data_AF-A0A1Q6U081-F1
#
_entry.id   AF-A0A1Q6U081-F1
#
_cell.length_a   1.000
_cell.length_b   1.000
_cell.length_c   1.000
_cell.angle_alpha   90.00
_cell.angle_beta   90.00
_cell.angle_gamma   90.00
#
_symmetry.space_group_name_H-M   'P 1'
#
loop_
_entity.id
_entity.type
_entity.pdbx_description
1 polymer ?
#
loop_
_entity_poly.entity_id
_entity_poly.type
_entity_poly.pdbx_seq_one_letter_code
_entity_poly.pdbx_strand_id
1 'polypeptide(L)'
;MNMFQKIIYFFLQIQEKSLSAKLNKHLKASSTNSTSKTVLSTGVTMTLSAETEKNKEMVLKNVADIVSNANTEPEKLLAYISSAGTKVIKLDNADKILALIKEEEGLITELKGLEAFYLNVMTDSGFSFRTKPMFVMRDGIIDPYYMVHQFYKWYALRNNLPGFDYFSQKIFKIYLNSDGSGLENLTLSEMTGLKEAIARDQEATDFALKLAKEKEGSKKVLDKMKNDGGANI
;
A
#
# COMPACT_ATOMS: atom_id res chain seq x y z
N MET A 1 -44.98 -37.68 -9.71
CA MET A 1 -43.77 -36.82 -9.72
C MET A 1 -42.57 -37.71 -9.43
N ASN A 2 -41.78 -38.03 -10.45
CA ASN A 2 -40.74 -39.05 -10.39
C ASN A 2 -39.56 -38.60 -9.51
N MET A 3 -39.00 -39.52 -8.73
CA MET A 3 -37.89 -39.27 -7.80
C MET A 3 -36.68 -38.58 -8.47
N PHE A 4 -36.46 -38.87 -9.76
CA PHE A 4 -35.48 -38.20 -10.62
C PHE A 4 -35.69 -36.69 -10.77
N GLN A 5 -36.94 -36.24 -10.89
CA GLN A 5 -37.23 -34.79 -10.98
C GLN A 5 -36.85 -34.09 -9.68
N LYS A 6 -37.11 -34.70 -8.51
CA LYS A 6 -36.75 -34.12 -7.21
C LYS A 6 -35.24 -33.95 -7.04
N ILE A 7 -34.43 -34.89 -7.52
CA ILE A 7 -32.97 -34.81 -7.47
C ILE A 7 -32.47 -33.67 -8.37
N ILE A 8 -33.01 -33.56 -9.59
CA ILE A 8 -32.66 -32.48 -10.52
C ILE A 8 -33.03 -31.10 -9.92
N TYR A 9 -34.23 -30.98 -9.34
CA TYR A 9 -34.65 -29.75 -8.66
C TYR A 9 -33.76 -29.40 -7.46
N PHE A 10 -33.27 -30.38 -6.71
CA PHE A 10 -32.35 -30.14 -5.60
C PHE A 10 -30.99 -29.60 -6.08
N PHE A 11 -30.43 -30.16 -7.16
CA PHE A 11 -29.20 -29.64 -7.78
C PHE A 11 -29.40 -28.24 -8.35
N LEU A 12 -30.52 -27.98 -9.02
CA LEU A 12 -30.88 -26.64 -9.50
C LEU A 12 -30.99 -25.64 -8.36
N GLN A 13 -31.59 -26.02 -7.23
CA GLN A 13 -31.72 -25.16 -6.05
C GLN A 13 -30.36 -24.83 -5.41
N ILE A 14 -29.41 -25.79 -5.41
CA ILE A 14 -28.04 -25.54 -4.95
C ILE A 14 -27.31 -24.59 -5.91
N GLN A 15 -27.46 -24.79 -7.23
CA GLN A 15 -26.87 -23.90 -8.22
C GLN A 15 -27.45 -22.49 -8.12
N GLU A 16 -28.77 -22.36 -7.97
CA GLU A 16 -29.47 -21.10 -7.77
C GLU A 16 -28.96 -20.41 -6.50
N LYS A 17 -28.84 -21.13 -5.38
CA LYS A 17 -28.30 -20.58 -4.13
C LYS A 17 -26.85 -20.10 -4.27
N SER A 18 -26.03 -20.82 -5.03
CA SER A 18 -24.65 -20.44 -5.35
C SER A 18 -24.60 -19.20 -6.26
N LEU A 19 -25.43 -19.14 -7.30
CA LEU A 19 -25.55 -17.99 -8.20
C LEU A 19 -26.07 -16.76 -7.45
N SER A 20 -27.11 -16.90 -6.62
CA SER A 20 -27.64 -15.79 -5.81
C SER A 20 -26.61 -15.29 -4.80
N ALA A 21 -25.81 -16.17 -4.19
CA ALA A 21 -24.73 -15.77 -3.30
C ALA A 21 -23.63 -14.98 -4.03
N LYS A 22 -23.23 -15.43 -5.23
CA LYS A 22 -22.29 -14.69 -6.09
C LYS A 22 -22.87 -13.34 -6.51
N LEU A 23 -24.11 -13.32 -6.99
CA LEU A 23 -24.79 -12.11 -7.43
C LEU A 23 -24.92 -11.09 -6.28
N ASN A 24 -25.37 -11.52 -5.09
CA ASN A 24 -25.45 -10.66 -3.91
C ASN A 24 -24.10 -10.07 -3.49
N LYS A 25 -22.98 -10.79 -3.73
CA LYS A 25 -21.63 -10.26 -3.50
C LYS A 25 -21.31 -9.08 -4.44
N HIS A 26 -21.80 -9.11 -5.66
CA HIS A 26 -21.60 -8.08 -6.70
C HIS A 26 -22.69 -6.99 -6.73
N LEU A 27 -23.85 -7.22 -6.12
CA LEU A 27 -24.98 -6.27 -6.05
C LEU A 27 -24.78 -5.14 -5.01
N LYS A 28 -23.68 -5.12 -4.26
CA LYS A 28 -23.41 -4.01 -3.33
C LYS A 28 -23.18 -2.73 -4.11
N ALA A 29 -24.20 -1.87 -4.11
CA ALA A 29 -24.22 -0.56 -4.74
C ALA A 29 -23.40 0.52 -3.98
N SER A 30 -22.69 0.15 -2.90
CA SER A 30 -21.83 1.09 -2.19
C SER A 30 -20.62 0.40 -1.57
N SER A 31 -19.54 1.17 -1.46
CA SER A 31 -18.31 0.83 -0.76
C SER A 31 -18.01 1.91 0.27
N THR A 32 -17.51 1.52 1.43
CA THR A 32 -17.09 2.45 2.50
C THR A 32 -15.73 1.98 2.99
N ASN A 33 -14.78 2.91 3.10
CA ASN A 33 -13.47 2.68 3.69
C ASN A 33 -13.24 3.68 4.85
N SER A 34 -12.00 3.80 5.33
CA SER A 34 -11.67 4.57 6.54
C SER A 34 -12.08 6.05 6.45
N THR A 35 -11.97 6.66 5.28
CA THR A 35 -12.17 8.12 5.10
C THR A 35 -13.00 8.48 3.87
N SER A 36 -13.47 7.48 3.12
CA SER A 36 -14.23 7.64 1.88
C SER A 36 -15.48 6.76 1.83
N LYS A 37 -16.51 7.25 1.13
CA LYS A 37 -17.68 6.44 0.76
C LYS A 37 -18.00 6.60 -0.71
N THR A 38 -18.06 5.50 -1.43
CA THR A 38 -18.43 5.43 -2.85
C THR A 38 -19.80 4.80 -2.99
N VAL A 39 -20.72 5.45 -3.68
CA VAL A 39 -22.07 4.96 -3.97
C VAL A 39 -22.27 4.91 -5.48
N LEU A 40 -22.67 3.75 -5.98
CA LEU A 40 -23.10 3.53 -7.35
C LEU A 40 -24.63 3.56 -7.39
N SER A 41 -25.20 4.56 -8.05
CA SER A 41 -26.61 4.59 -8.43
C SER A 41 -26.70 4.51 -9.96
N THR A 42 -27.85 4.14 -10.51
CA THR A 42 -28.09 3.96 -11.96
C THR A 42 -27.50 5.13 -12.78
N GLY A 43 -26.33 4.90 -13.39
CA GLY A 43 -25.60 5.87 -14.23
C GLY A 43 -24.70 6.88 -13.51
N VAL A 44 -24.67 6.92 -12.17
CA VAL A 44 -23.92 7.92 -11.39
C VAL A 44 -23.06 7.27 -10.31
N THR A 45 -21.77 7.56 -10.34
CA THR A 45 -20.82 7.22 -9.26
C THR A 45 -20.60 8.46 -8.39
N MET A 46 -21.01 8.40 -7.13
CA MET A 46 -20.76 9.47 -6.15
C MET A 46 -19.68 9.01 -5.15
N THR A 47 -18.60 9.78 -5.03
CA THR A 47 -17.52 9.50 -4.06
C THR A 47 -17.43 10.67 -3.07
N LEU A 48 -17.65 10.39 -1.79
CA LEU A 48 -17.45 11.33 -0.70
C LEU A 48 -16.04 11.11 -0.14
N SER A 49 -15.09 12.00 -0.46
CA SER A 49 -13.66 11.85 -0.14
C SER A 49 -13.00 13.10 0.46
N ALA A 50 -13.79 14.04 0.99
CA ALA A 50 -13.28 15.32 1.51
C ALA A 50 -12.23 15.14 2.63
N GLU A 51 -12.44 14.16 3.51
CA GLU A 51 -11.46 13.82 4.57
C GLU A 51 -10.19 13.18 3.97
N THR A 52 -10.34 12.31 2.99
CA THR A 52 -9.22 11.70 2.26
C THR A 52 -8.34 12.74 1.58
N GLU A 53 -8.92 13.71 0.86
CA GLU A 53 -8.14 14.77 0.19
C GLU A 53 -7.40 15.66 1.19
N LYS A 54 -8.08 16.07 2.28
CA LYS A 54 -7.42 16.83 3.35
C LYS A 54 -6.24 16.05 3.96
N ASN A 55 -6.41 14.76 4.18
CA ASN A 55 -5.35 13.91 4.71
C ASN A 55 -4.20 13.75 3.71
N LYS A 56 -4.46 13.67 2.40
CA LYS A 56 -3.40 13.65 1.38
C LYS A 56 -2.57 14.92 1.36
N GLU A 57 -3.21 16.08 1.39
CA GLU A 57 -2.50 17.37 1.44
C GLU A 57 -1.63 17.48 2.69
N MET A 58 -2.18 17.06 3.83
CA MET A 58 -1.45 17.04 5.10
C MET A 58 -0.26 16.07 5.07
N VAL A 59 -0.44 14.88 4.50
CA VAL A 59 0.64 13.90 4.33
C VAL A 59 1.73 14.46 3.42
N LEU A 60 1.37 15.00 2.26
CA LEU A 60 2.33 15.55 1.30
C LEU A 60 3.16 16.67 1.90
N LYS A 61 2.51 17.62 2.59
CA LYS A 61 3.21 18.76 3.22
C LYS A 61 4.15 18.29 4.34
N ASN A 62 3.65 17.47 5.26
CA ASN A 62 4.45 17.00 6.38
C ASN A 62 5.61 16.09 5.95
N VAL A 63 5.41 15.23 4.95
CA VAL A 63 6.48 14.39 4.41
C VAL A 63 7.53 15.25 3.72
N ALA A 64 7.14 16.27 2.94
CA ALA A 64 8.08 17.23 2.36
C ALA A 64 8.91 17.95 3.43
N ASP A 65 8.28 18.42 4.51
CA ASP A 65 8.95 19.09 5.62
C ASP A 65 9.92 18.13 6.36
N ILE A 66 9.52 16.88 6.60
CA ILE A 66 10.38 15.91 7.29
C ILE A 66 11.56 15.48 6.41
N VAL A 67 11.31 15.18 5.12
CA VAL A 67 12.33 14.70 4.19
C VAL A 67 13.35 15.79 3.87
N SER A 68 12.91 17.05 3.74
CA SER A 68 13.82 18.19 3.56
C SER A 68 14.70 18.40 4.79
N ASN A 69 14.14 18.37 6.00
CA ASN A 69 14.89 18.45 7.25
C ASN A 69 15.85 17.27 7.46
N ALA A 70 15.46 16.08 7.04
CA ALA A 70 16.29 14.88 7.11
C ALA A 70 17.35 14.79 6.01
N ASN A 71 17.40 15.75 5.08
CA ASN A 71 18.32 15.77 3.92
C ASN A 71 18.35 14.44 3.13
N THR A 72 17.20 13.76 3.03
CA THR A 72 17.08 12.44 2.36
C THR A 72 17.93 11.31 2.95
N GLU A 73 18.48 11.46 4.15
CA GLU A 73 19.29 10.42 4.78
C GLU A 73 18.41 9.27 5.29
N PRO A 74 18.60 8.03 4.80
CA PRO A 74 17.76 6.89 5.21
C PRO A 74 17.75 6.64 6.72
N GLU A 75 18.89 6.84 7.38
CA GLU A 75 19.04 6.60 8.81
C GLU A 75 18.18 7.53 9.67
N LYS A 76 18.06 8.81 9.29
CA LYS A 76 17.21 9.78 9.98
C LYS A 76 15.73 9.46 9.80
N LEU A 77 15.34 9.02 8.61
CA LEU A 77 13.95 8.58 8.34
C LEU A 77 13.60 7.33 9.13
N LEU A 78 14.51 6.35 9.22
CA LEU A 78 14.33 5.15 10.03
C LEU A 78 14.29 5.46 11.54
N ALA A 79 15.12 6.38 12.01
CA ALA A 79 15.09 6.86 13.40
C ALA A 79 13.75 7.53 13.73
N TYR A 80 13.20 8.32 12.80
CA TYR A 80 11.88 8.92 12.96
C TYR A 80 10.78 7.85 13.07
N ILE A 81 10.80 6.84 12.19
CA ILE A 81 9.87 5.71 12.22
C ILE A 81 9.94 4.95 13.55
N SER A 82 11.16 4.67 14.02
CA SER A 82 11.41 3.99 15.30
C SER A 82 10.90 4.82 16.48
N SER A 83 11.16 6.13 16.49
CA SER A 83 10.69 7.07 17.52
C SER A 83 9.16 7.19 17.56
N ALA A 84 8.49 7.02 16.42
CA ALA A 84 7.04 7.00 16.31
C ALA A 84 6.42 5.66 16.76
N GLY A 85 7.22 4.70 17.23
CA GLY A 85 6.77 3.42 17.79
C GLY A 85 6.57 2.31 16.75
N THR A 86 7.03 2.49 15.52
CA THR A 86 6.99 1.44 14.49
C THR A 86 8.29 0.63 14.56
N LYS A 87 8.18 -0.70 14.61
CA LYS A 87 9.36 -1.59 14.72
C LYS A 87 10.15 -1.57 13.42
N VAL A 88 11.45 -1.26 13.50
CA VAL A 88 12.40 -1.32 12.38
C VAL A 88 13.38 -2.45 12.64
N ILE A 89 13.47 -3.41 11.72
CA ILE A 89 14.27 -4.62 11.86
C ILE A 89 15.18 -4.73 10.66
N LYS A 90 16.48 -4.81 10.94
CA LYS A 90 17.51 -5.08 9.93
C LYS A 90 17.92 -6.55 10.03
N LEU A 91 17.83 -7.29 8.93
CA LEU A 91 18.18 -8.71 8.85
C LEU A 91 19.04 -8.97 7.62
N ASP A 92 20.19 -9.63 7.74
CA ASP A 92 21.08 -9.92 6.60
C ASP A 92 20.39 -10.69 5.46
N ASN A 93 19.42 -11.54 5.81
CA ASN A 93 18.65 -12.37 4.88
C ASN A 93 17.21 -11.87 4.66
N ALA A 94 16.92 -10.57 4.86
CA ALA A 94 15.58 -10.00 4.70
C ALA A 94 14.92 -10.39 3.36
N ASP A 95 15.58 -10.17 2.21
CA ASP A 95 15.11 -10.65 0.90
C ASP A 95 14.60 -12.10 0.88
N LYS A 96 15.32 -13.06 1.48
CA LYS A 96 14.94 -14.48 1.44
C LYS A 96 13.71 -14.75 2.30
N ILE A 97 13.62 -14.09 3.45
CA ILE A 97 12.50 -14.21 4.37
C ILE A 97 11.24 -13.63 3.70
N LEU A 98 11.38 -12.47 3.06
CA LEU A 98 10.28 -11.77 2.43
C LEU A 98 9.87 -12.43 1.10
N ALA A 99 10.81 -12.97 0.32
CA ALA A 99 10.51 -13.72 -0.89
C ALA A 99 9.59 -14.93 -0.64
N LEU A 100 9.72 -15.60 0.51
CA LEU A 100 8.86 -16.73 0.87
C LEU A 100 7.39 -16.32 1.01
N ILE A 101 7.15 -15.16 1.60
CA ILE A 101 5.83 -14.57 1.71
C ILE A 101 5.48 -13.69 0.50
N LYS A 102 6.34 -13.60 -0.52
CA LYS A 102 6.25 -12.69 -1.69
C LYS A 102 6.17 -11.20 -1.32
N GLU A 103 6.67 -10.80 -0.16
CA GLU A 103 6.80 -9.39 0.20
C GLU A 103 8.14 -8.83 -0.30
N GLU A 104 8.20 -7.52 -0.48
CA GLU A 104 9.44 -6.79 -0.75
C GLU A 104 9.99 -6.16 0.54
N GLU A 105 11.27 -5.79 0.54
CA GLU A 105 11.86 -5.04 1.65
C GLU A 105 11.13 -3.71 1.89
N GLY A 106 11.30 -3.11 3.07
CA GLY A 106 10.66 -1.83 3.41
C GLY A 106 9.45 -1.95 4.32
N LEU A 107 8.39 -1.19 4.02
CA LEU A 107 7.19 -1.14 4.85
C LEU A 107 6.31 -2.36 4.61
N ILE A 108 6.19 -3.21 5.61
CA ILE A 108 5.24 -4.31 5.63
C ILE A 108 3.99 -3.85 6.37
N THR A 109 2.85 -3.89 5.68
CA THR A 109 1.54 -3.54 6.24
C THR A 109 0.98 -4.68 7.12
N GLU A 110 -0.19 -4.49 7.74
CA GLU A 110 -0.77 -5.54 8.59
C GLU A 110 -1.00 -6.83 7.79
N LEU A 111 -0.32 -7.93 8.17
CA LEU A 111 -0.55 -9.26 7.60
C LEU A 111 -1.43 -10.09 8.54
N LYS A 112 -2.15 -11.06 7.96
CA LYS A 112 -3.00 -12.01 8.67
C LYS A 112 -2.74 -13.44 8.20
N GLY A 113 -2.76 -14.39 9.12
CA GLY A 113 -2.66 -15.82 8.85
C GLY A 113 -1.24 -16.38 9.04
N LEU A 114 -0.90 -17.41 8.25
CA LEU A 114 0.39 -18.11 8.35
C LEU A 114 1.58 -17.23 7.95
N GLU A 115 1.39 -16.32 6.99
CA GLU A 115 2.40 -15.33 6.59
C GLU A 115 2.76 -14.42 7.76
N ALA A 116 1.75 -13.96 8.52
CA ALA A 116 1.93 -13.14 9.71
C ALA A 116 2.62 -13.91 10.83
N PHE A 117 2.26 -15.19 11.01
CA PHE A 117 2.92 -16.06 11.99
C PHE A 117 4.40 -16.25 11.65
N TYR A 118 4.71 -16.60 10.40
CA TYR A 118 6.09 -16.75 9.93
C TYR A 118 6.89 -15.46 10.13
N LEU A 119 6.35 -14.31 9.71
CA LEU A 119 7.03 -13.04 9.87
C LEU A 119 7.23 -12.69 11.34
N ASN A 120 6.23 -12.88 12.20
CA ASN A 120 6.35 -12.60 13.64
C ASN A 120 7.42 -13.46 14.33
N VAL A 121 7.56 -14.72 13.93
CA VAL A 121 8.61 -15.63 14.45
C VAL A 121 9.98 -15.16 13.97
N MET A 122 10.14 -14.85 12.68
CA MET A 122 11.42 -14.42 12.11
C MET A 122 11.86 -13.03 12.58
N THR A 123 10.93 -12.22 13.10
CA THR A 123 11.16 -10.84 13.55
C THR A 123 11.20 -10.69 15.07
N ASP A 124 11.17 -11.79 15.83
CA ASP A 124 11.03 -11.79 17.30
C ASP A 124 9.89 -10.87 17.78
N SER A 125 8.78 -10.85 17.04
CA SER A 125 7.58 -10.07 17.36
C SER A 125 6.53 -10.90 18.12
N GLY A 126 6.83 -12.18 18.39
CA GLY A 126 6.03 -13.11 19.18
C GLY A 126 5.31 -14.17 18.34
N PHE A 127 4.43 -14.95 18.98
CA PHE A 127 3.63 -15.98 18.30
C PHE A 127 2.21 -15.47 18.06
N SER A 128 2.00 -14.79 16.94
CA SER A 128 0.68 -14.23 16.57
C SER A 128 0.37 -14.47 15.09
N PHE A 129 -0.89 -14.75 14.77
CA PHE A 129 -1.41 -14.82 13.39
C PHE A 129 -1.76 -13.44 12.82
N ARG A 130 -1.32 -12.37 13.48
CA ARG A 130 -1.44 -10.97 13.02
C ARG A 130 -0.14 -10.24 13.28
N THR A 131 0.37 -9.52 12.28
CA THR A 131 1.54 -8.65 12.40
C THR A 131 1.08 -7.20 12.41
N LYS A 132 1.65 -6.38 13.29
CA LYS A 132 1.50 -4.92 13.18
C LYS A 132 2.39 -4.40 12.05
N PRO A 133 2.07 -3.23 11.46
CA PRO A 133 2.94 -2.61 10.47
C PRO A 133 4.36 -2.45 11.00
N MET A 134 5.35 -2.87 10.21
CA MET A 134 6.76 -2.86 10.60
C MET A 134 7.65 -2.66 9.38
N PHE A 135 8.88 -2.20 9.61
CA PHE A 135 9.90 -2.12 8.58
C PHE A 135 10.83 -3.32 8.68
N VAL A 136 10.99 -4.05 7.58
CA VAL A 136 11.94 -5.16 7.47
C VAL A 136 12.81 -4.91 6.25
N MET A 137 14.12 -4.85 6.45
CA MET A 137 15.08 -4.47 5.41
C MET A 137 16.42 -5.16 5.65
N ARG A 138 17.22 -5.34 4.60
CA ARG A 138 18.58 -5.84 4.77
C ARG A 138 19.46 -4.84 5.51
N ASP A 139 20.45 -5.34 6.25
CA ASP A 139 21.55 -4.50 6.70
C ASP A 139 22.50 -4.20 5.52
N GLY A 140 22.16 -3.14 4.78
CA GLY A 140 22.88 -2.74 3.57
C GLY A 140 22.69 -1.25 3.28
N ILE A 141 23.31 -0.80 2.19
CA ILE A 141 23.14 0.58 1.70
C ILE A 141 21.73 0.71 1.14
N ILE A 142 20.90 1.49 1.81
CA ILE A 142 19.53 1.75 1.38
C ILE A 142 19.54 2.94 0.42
N ASP A 143 18.91 2.78 -0.74
CA ASP A 143 18.72 3.89 -1.67
C ASP A 143 17.87 5.01 -1.00
N PRO A 144 18.36 6.27 -0.96
CA PRO A 144 17.64 7.40 -0.40
C PRO A 144 16.23 7.60 -0.93
N TYR A 145 16.01 7.46 -2.23
CA TYR A 145 14.70 7.67 -2.87
C TYR A 145 13.77 6.49 -2.64
N TYR A 146 14.32 5.28 -2.57
CA TYR A 146 13.57 4.11 -2.11
C TYR A 146 13.08 4.30 -0.67
N MET A 147 13.95 4.80 0.22
CA MET A 147 13.55 5.07 1.60
C MET A 147 12.50 6.19 1.68
N VAL A 148 12.60 7.23 0.86
CA VAL A 148 11.59 8.30 0.78
C VAL A 148 10.24 7.74 0.32
N HIS A 149 10.23 6.86 -0.69
CA HIS A 149 9.04 6.18 -1.16
C HIS A 149 8.38 5.38 -0.02
N GLN A 150 9.15 4.56 0.69
CA GLN A 150 8.65 3.75 1.81
C GLN A 150 8.20 4.62 3.00
N PHE A 151 8.91 5.71 3.27
CA PHE A 151 8.55 6.68 4.32
C PHE A 151 7.22 7.37 4.03
N TYR A 152 6.98 7.77 2.77
CA TYR A 152 5.70 8.36 2.35
C TYR A 152 4.55 7.39 2.62
N LYS A 153 4.70 6.12 2.20
CA LYS A 153 3.70 5.06 2.43
C LYS A 153 3.44 4.86 3.91
N TRP A 154 4.48 4.87 4.74
CA TRP A 154 4.32 4.74 6.20
C TRP A 154 3.58 5.93 6.81
N TYR A 155 3.94 7.16 6.43
CA TYR A 155 3.29 8.36 6.95
C TYR A 155 1.82 8.41 6.51
N ALA A 156 1.53 7.98 5.28
CA ALA A 156 0.17 7.84 4.74
C ALA A 156 -0.65 6.83 5.55
N LEU A 157 -0.09 5.65 5.85
CA LEU A 157 -0.70 4.66 6.74
C LEU A 157 -1.00 5.25 8.13
N ARG A 158 -0.05 5.99 8.72
CA ARG A 158 -0.18 6.58 10.06
C ARG A 158 -1.28 7.65 10.12
N ASN A 159 -1.57 8.30 9.01
CA ASN A 159 -2.64 9.30 8.87
C ASN A 159 -3.96 8.70 8.36
N ASN A 160 -4.15 7.38 8.51
CA ASN A 160 -5.38 6.66 8.17
C ASN A 160 -5.83 6.82 6.71
N LEU A 161 -4.90 7.07 5.78
CA LEU A 161 -5.25 7.07 4.36
C LEU A 161 -5.71 5.65 3.95
N PRO A 162 -6.73 5.56 3.09
CA PRO A 162 -7.24 4.28 2.63
C PRO A 162 -6.28 3.66 1.62
N GLY A 163 -6.38 2.34 1.43
CA GLY A 163 -5.53 1.54 0.56
C GLY A 163 -4.50 0.68 1.29
N PHE A 164 -4.28 0.88 2.60
CA PHE A 164 -3.31 0.09 3.39
C PHE A 164 -3.93 -1.05 4.21
N ASP A 165 -5.23 -1.31 4.06
CA ASP A 165 -5.85 -2.45 4.74
C ASP A 165 -5.38 -3.78 4.14
N TYR A 166 -5.43 -4.84 4.95
CA TYR A 166 -4.96 -6.17 4.58
C TYR A 166 -5.52 -6.69 3.24
N PHE A 167 -6.81 -6.48 2.97
CA PHE A 167 -7.41 -7.01 1.75
C PHE A 167 -6.97 -6.22 0.52
N SER A 168 -6.95 -4.89 0.61
CA SER A 168 -6.47 -4.02 -0.47
C SER A 168 -5.00 -4.29 -0.80
N GLN A 169 -4.13 -4.42 0.20
CA GLN A 169 -2.71 -4.71 0.01
C GLN A 169 -2.49 -6.11 -0.57
N LYS A 170 -3.28 -7.11 -0.14
CA LYS A 170 -3.22 -8.46 -0.71
C LYS A 170 -3.62 -8.49 -2.19
N ILE A 171 -4.68 -7.77 -2.57
CA ILE A 171 -5.12 -7.67 -3.97
C ILE A 171 -4.11 -6.86 -4.78
N PHE A 172 -3.58 -5.78 -4.23
CA PHE A 172 -2.54 -4.96 -4.87
C PHE A 172 -1.29 -5.79 -5.18
N LYS A 173 -0.88 -6.66 -4.25
CA LYS A 173 0.21 -7.60 -4.45
C LYS A 173 -0.08 -8.62 -5.56
N ILE A 174 -1.31 -9.14 -5.65
CA ILE A 174 -1.71 -10.00 -6.78
C ILE A 174 -1.60 -9.21 -8.08
N TYR A 175 -2.10 -7.97 -8.11
CA TYR A 175 -2.01 -7.08 -9.26
C TYR A 175 -0.56 -6.82 -9.71
N LEU A 176 0.38 -6.62 -8.78
CA LEU A 176 1.80 -6.42 -9.12
C LEU A 176 2.50 -7.68 -9.64
N ASN A 177 2.06 -8.87 -9.21
CA ASN A 177 2.73 -10.14 -9.50
C ASN A 177 2.00 -11.01 -10.54
N SER A 178 0.91 -10.52 -11.14
CA SER A 178 0.11 -11.28 -12.11
C SER A 178 -0.22 -10.44 -13.34
N ASP A 179 -0.38 -11.10 -14.49
CA ASP A 179 -0.84 -10.46 -15.73
C ASP A 179 -2.36 -10.16 -15.71
N GLY A 180 -2.93 -9.90 -14.53
CA GLY A 180 -4.37 -9.71 -14.29
C GLY A 180 -5.14 -10.97 -13.89
N SER A 181 -4.49 -12.13 -13.84
CA SER A 181 -5.12 -13.37 -13.36
C SER A 181 -5.42 -13.29 -11.86
N GLY A 182 -6.66 -13.60 -11.47
CA GLY A 182 -7.12 -13.50 -10.08
C GLY A 182 -7.83 -12.19 -9.70
N LEU A 183 -7.98 -11.25 -10.64
CA LEU A 183 -8.74 -9.99 -10.44
C LEU A 183 -10.17 -10.04 -11.03
N GLU A 184 -10.54 -11.13 -11.70
CA GLU A 184 -11.79 -11.27 -12.46
C GLU A 184 -13.07 -11.22 -11.61
N ASN A 185 -12.97 -11.50 -10.30
CA ASN A 185 -14.12 -11.64 -9.40
C ASN A 185 -14.09 -10.66 -8.23
N LEU A 186 -13.42 -9.52 -8.38
CA LEU A 186 -13.40 -8.49 -7.36
C LEU A 186 -14.79 -7.85 -7.20
N THR A 187 -15.20 -7.67 -5.96
CA THR A 187 -16.37 -6.87 -5.59
C THR A 187 -16.07 -5.38 -5.73
N LEU A 188 -17.12 -4.54 -5.71
CA LEU A 188 -16.95 -3.08 -5.74
C LEU A 188 -16.01 -2.57 -4.64
N SER A 189 -16.12 -3.11 -3.43
CA SER A 189 -15.28 -2.71 -2.31
C SER A 189 -13.82 -3.13 -2.52
N GLU A 190 -13.59 -4.35 -3.00
CA GLU A 190 -12.26 -4.85 -3.32
C GLU A 190 -11.61 -4.06 -4.47
N MET A 191 -12.38 -3.69 -5.51
CA MET A 191 -11.92 -2.81 -6.59
C MET A 191 -11.60 -1.39 -6.10
N THR A 192 -12.44 -0.83 -5.22
CA THR A 192 -12.20 0.49 -4.63
C THR A 192 -10.92 0.48 -3.80
N GLY A 193 -10.73 -0.54 -2.95
CA GLY A 193 -9.54 -0.70 -2.13
C GLY A 193 -8.27 -0.89 -2.97
N LEU A 194 -8.32 -1.69 -4.05
CA LEU A 194 -7.23 -1.83 -5.00
C LEU A 194 -6.88 -0.49 -5.65
N LYS A 195 -7.88 0.28 -6.12
CA LYS A 195 -7.68 1.60 -6.71
C LYS A 195 -6.98 2.55 -5.73
N GLU A 196 -7.37 2.51 -4.46
CA GLU A 196 -6.74 3.34 -3.42
C GLU A 196 -5.31 2.90 -3.12
N ALA A 197 -5.04 1.59 -3.05
CA ALA A 197 -3.69 1.07 -2.87
C ALA A 197 -2.75 1.49 -4.02
N ILE A 198 -3.22 1.39 -5.28
CA ILE A 198 -2.49 1.87 -6.46
C ILE A 198 -2.24 3.38 -6.37
N ALA A 199 -3.26 4.16 -6.01
CA ALA A 199 -3.11 5.62 -5.90
C ALA A 199 -2.08 6.02 -4.84
N ARG A 200 -2.05 5.35 -3.69
CA ARG A 200 -1.03 5.59 -2.64
C ARG A 200 0.39 5.28 -3.10
N ASP A 201 0.55 4.20 -3.87
CA ASP A 201 1.85 3.79 -4.41
C ASP A 201 2.34 4.76 -5.50
N GLN A 202 1.43 5.21 -6.37
CA GLN A 202 1.70 6.25 -7.37
C GLN A 202 2.09 7.58 -6.70
N GLU A 203 1.33 8.02 -5.68
CA GLU A 203 1.64 9.25 -4.94
C GLU A 203 3.02 9.20 -4.29
N ALA A 204 3.39 8.06 -3.69
CA ALA A 204 4.72 7.86 -3.11
C ALA A 204 5.82 7.88 -4.19
N THR A 205 5.57 7.26 -5.34
CA THR A 205 6.52 7.20 -6.47
C THR A 205 6.73 8.58 -7.07
N ASP A 206 5.65 9.32 -7.33
CA ASP A 206 5.69 10.67 -7.87
C ASP A 206 6.43 11.62 -6.93
N PHE A 207 6.22 11.47 -5.62
CA PHE A 207 6.94 12.25 -4.61
C PHE A 207 8.45 11.97 -4.64
N ALA A 208 8.86 10.70 -4.64
CA ALA A 208 10.27 10.32 -4.72
C ALA A 208 10.92 10.78 -6.04
N LEU A 209 10.23 10.64 -7.17
CA LEU A 209 10.70 11.10 -8.48
C LEU A 209 10.85 12.62 -8.55
N LYS A 210 9.90 13.37 -7.97
CA LYS A 210 9.97 14.82 -7.92
C LYS A 210 11.18 15.28 -7.12
N LEU A 211 11.41 14.66 -5.95
CA LEU A 211 12.58 14.92 -5.12
C LEU A 211 13.90 14.64 -5.86
N ALA A 212 13.96 13.52 -6.59
CA ALA A 212 15.14 13.16 -7.39
C ALA A 212 15.42 14.20 -8.48
N LYS A 213 14.38 14.61 -9.22
CA LYS A 213 14.47 15.65 -10.25
C LYS A 213 14.89 17.00 -9.68
N GLU A 214 14.38 17.39 -8.52
CA GLU A 214 14.75 18.64 -7.84
C GLU A 214 16.23 18.64 -7.43
N LYS A 215 16.74 17.51 -6.92
CA LYS A 215 18.15 17.36 -6.53
C LYS A 215 19.08 17.38 -7.74
N GLU A 216 18.72 16.69 -8.83
CA GLU A 216 19.47 16.73 -10.09
C GLU A 216 19.43 18.12 -10.76
N GLY A 217 18.27 18.76 -10.79
CA GLY A 217 18.10 20.11 -11.32
C GLY A 217 18.93 21.13 -10.54
N SER A 218 18.88 21.06 -9.21
CA SER A 218 19.69 21.90 -8.31
C SER A 218 21.17 21.66 -8.53
N LYS A 219 21.61 20.39 -8.69
CA LYS A 219 23.00 20.06 -9.00
C LYS A 219 23.45 20.65 -10.33
N LYS A 220 22.64 20.54 -11.40
CA LYS A 220 22.92 21.15 -12.71
C LYS A 220 23.01 22.67 -12.64
N VAL A 221 22.17 23.34 -11.86
CA VAL A 221 22.24 24.79 -11.64
C VAL A 221 23.51 25.17 -10.89
N LEU A 222 23.85 24.44 -9.83
CA LEU A 222 25.09 24.66 -9.07
C LEU A 222 26.34 24.41 -9.92
N ASP A 223 26.34 23.37 -10.76
CA ASP A 223 27.44 23.06 -11.65
C ASP A 223 27.59 24.14 -12.74
N LYS A 224 26.48 24.69 -13.25
CA LYS A 224 26.52 25.88 -14.11
C LYS A 224 27.03 27.12 -13.38
N MET A 225 26.58 27.39 -12.14
CA MET A 225 27.09 28.52 -11.35
C MET A 225 28.59 28.40 -11.04
N LYS A 226 29.10 27.17 -10.87
CA LYS A 226 30.53 26.92 -10.63
C LYS A 226 31.38 26.96 -11.90
N ASN A 227 30.85 26.52 -13.04
CA ASN A 227 31.59 26.40 -14.30
C ASN A 227 31.42 27.60 -15.25
N ASP A 228 30.26 28.28 -15.25
CA ASP A 228 29.96 29.43 -16.13
C ASP A 228 30.23 30.80 -15.47
N GLY A 229 30.88 30.80 -14.30
CA GLY A 229 31.39 32.01 -13.67
C GLY A 229 30.81 32.25 -12.29
N GLY A 230 31.67 32.10 -11.28
CA GLY A 230 31.55 32.93 -10.10
C GLY A 230 31.38 34.37 -10.57
N ALA A 231 30.37 35.05 -10.03
CA ALA A 231 30.18 36.48 -10.28
C ALA A 231 31.51 37.17 -9.99
N ASN A 232 32.14 37.67 -11.05
CA ASN A 232 33.22 38.63 -10.95
C ASN A 232 32.54 39.92 -10.46
N ILE A 233 32.50 40.09 -9.14
CA ILE A 233 32.27 41.39 -8.49
C ILE A 233 33.63 41.94 -8.12
#